data_AF-A0A2N5JLG3-F1
#
_entry.id   AF-A0A2N5JLG3-F1
#
_cell.length_a   1.000
_cell.length_b   1.000
_cell.length_c   1.000
_cell.angle_alpha   90.00
_cell.angle_beta   90.00
_cell.angle_gamma   90.00
#
_symmetry.space_group_name_H-M   'P 1'
#
loop_
_entity.id
_entity.type
_entity.pdbx_description
1 polymer ?
#
loop_
_entity_poly.entity_id
_entity_poly.type
_entity_poly.pdbx_seq_one_letter_code
_entity_poly.pdbx_strand_id
1 'polypeptide(L)'
;MTHYPESDGQPMAENTRQFHWIVLIKENLATLFRDRPDVFVAGDLLWYPVEGNPSICRAPDTLVVFGRPKGERGSYRQWEEDGIAPQVVFEIWSPSNHFQDKLDRLHFYTQYGVQEYYAYDPEPAYNDLSGFQRVGDQLLPIAEMHGWVSPLLGIRFVHTPTTLELYRPDGRPFLSHQELEQ
;
A
#
# COMPACT_ATOMS: atom_id res chain seq x y z
N MET A 1 24.72 11.98 15.03
CA MET A 1 23.83 11.87 13.86
C MET A 1 22.92 10.70 14.10
N THR A 2 21.59 10.88 14.04
CA THR A 2 20.63 9.81 14.26
C THR A 2 20.64 8.86 13.06
N HIS A 3 20.79 7.56 13.31
CA HIS A 3 20.78 6.54 12.27
C HIS A 3 19.35 6.07 11.99
N TYR A 4 18.97 5.98 10.72
CA TYR A 4 17.69 5.44 10.27
C TYR A 4 17.95 4.15 9.48
N PRO A 5 17.54 3.00 10.00
CA PRO A 5 17.65 1.73 9.29
C PRO A 5 16.95 1.73 7.94
N GLU A 6 17.42 0.85 7.05
CA GLU A 6 16.78 0.58 5.75
C GLU A 6 15.98 -0.74 5.78
N SER A 7 16.04 -1.47 6.90
CA SER A 7 15.30 -2.70 7.16
C SER A 7 14.93 -2.79 8.65
N ASP A 8 13.79 -3.41 8.95
CA ASP A 8 13.32 -3.75 10.29
C ASP A 8 13.75 -5.18 10.73
N GLY A 9 14.51 -5.87 9.87
CA GLY A 9 14.94 -7.25 10.07
C GLY A 9 13.85 -8.31 9.86
N GLN A 10 12.66 -7.92 9.43
CA GLN A 10 11.58 -8.83 9.05
C GLN A 10 11.65 -9.19 7.56
N PRO A 11 11.08 -10.34 7.15
CA PRO A 11 10.91 -10.62 5.73
C PRO A 11 9.82 -9.72 5.13
N MET A 12 9.94 -9.41 3.84
CA MET A 12 8.90 -8.67 3.09
C MET A 12 7.52 -9.35 3.13
N ALA A 13 7.49 -10.68 3.24
CA ALA A 13 6.25 -11.45 3.34
C ALA A 13 6.48 -12.72 4.14
N GLU A 14 5.44 -13.18 4.85
CA GLU A 14 5.49 -14.42 5.64
C GLU A 14 5.22 -15.67 4.82
N ASN A 15 4.50 -15.55 3.70
CA ASN A 15 4.14 -16.68 2.85
C ASN A 15 4.02 -16.27 1.37
N THR A 16 3.97 -17.27 0.49
CA THR A 16 3.94 -17.07 -0.97
C THR A 16 2.68 -16.36 -1.45
N ARG A 17 1.54 -16.53 -0.76
CA ARG A 17 0.28 -15.88 -1.11
C ARG A 17 0.35 -14.38 -0.83
N GLN A 18 0.81 -14.00 0.35
CA GLN A 18 1.04 -12.60 0.71
C GLN A 18 2.02 -11.96 -0.28
N PHE A 19 3.19 -12.59 -0.49
CA PHE A 19 4.20 -12.11 -1.45
C PHE A 19 3.62 -11.91 -2.86
N HIS A 20 2.82 -12.85 -3.36
CA HIS A 20 2.17 -12.74 -4.66
C HIS A 20 1.30 -11.49 -4.76
N TRP A 21 0.48 -11.22 -3.76
CA TRP A 21 -0.40 -10.03 -3.72
C TRP A 21 0.38 -8.72 -3.65
N ILE A 22 1.44 -8.67 -2.83
CA ILE A 22 2.33 -7.51 -2.73
C ILE A 22 2.93 -7.20 -4.11
N VAL A 23 3.52 -8.20 -4.78
CA VAL A 23 4.11 -8.03 -6.11
C VAL A 23 3.06 -7.65 -7.14
N LEU A 24 1.89 -8.31 -7.15
CA LEU A 24 0.80 -8.03 -8.09
C LEU A 24 0.38 -6.56 -8.01
N ILE A 25 0.11 -6.05 -6.80
CA ILE A 25 -0.33 -4.68 -6.60
C ILE A 25 0.79 -3.69 -6.96
N LYS A 26 1.99 -3.88 -6.38
CA LYS A 26 3.12 -2.97 -6.59
C LYS A 26 3.51 -2.83 -8.05
N GLU A 27 3.65 -3.94 -8.78
CA GLU A 27 4.11 -3.92 -10.18
C GLU A 27 3.04 -3.37 -11.14
N ASN A 28 1.76 -3.68 -10.89
CA ASN A 28 0.68 -3.12 -11.70
C ASN A 28 0.52 -1.61 -11.45
N LEU A 29 0.68 -1.12 -10.22
CA LEU A 29 0.67 0.32 -9.93
C LEU A 29 1.90 1.03 -10.51
N ALA A 30 3.09 0.44 -10.40
CA ALA A 30 4.29 0.98 -11.04
C ALA A 30 4.12 1.09 -12.57
N THR A 31 3.49 0.07 -13.18
CA THR A 31 3.14 0.06 -14.61
C THR A 31 2.07 1.09 -14.95
N LEU A 32 1.03 1.22 -14.12
CA LEU A 32 -0.05 2.19 -14.31
C LEU A 32 0.49 3.63 -14.36
N PHE A 33 1.48 3.94 -13.51
CA PHE A 33 2.10 5.26 -13.42
C PHE A 33 3.46 5.35 -14.13
N ARG A 34 3.77 4.46 -15.07
CA ARG A 34 5.09 4.43 -15.74
C ARG A 34 5.44 5.75 -16.44
N ASP A 35 4.46 6.39 -17.07
CA ASP A 35 4.62 7.63 -17.84
C ASP A 35 4.42 8.89 -16.98
N ARG A 36 4.21 8.71 -15.68
CA ARG A 36 4.13 9.80 -14.69
C ARG A 36 5.45 9.87 -13.92
N PRO A 37 6.37 10.77 -14.29
CA PRO A 37 7.68 10.87 -13.64
C PRO A 37 7.57 11.36 -12.19
N ASP A 38 6.46 12.01 -11.85
CA ASP A 38 6.11 12.59 -10.55
C ASP A 38 5.31 11.64 -9.64
N VAL A 39 5.28 10.34 -9.95
CA VAL A 39 4.64 9.33 -9.10
C VAL A 39 5.64 8.23 -8.76
N PHE A 40 5.93 8.12 -7.47
CA PHE A 40 6.75 7.07 -6.91
C PHE A 40 5.87 5.94 -6.37
N VAL A 41 6.25 4.70 -6.68
CA VAL A 41 5.58 3.49 -6.18
C VAL A 41 6.67 2.58 -5.63
N ALA A 42 6.49 2.10 -4.41
CA ALA A 42 7.39 1.15 -3.76
C ALA A 42 6.59 0.10 -2.99
N GLY A 43 7.21 -1.02 -2.69
CA GLY A 43 6.70 -2.01 -1.76
C GLY A 43 7.74 -2.27 -0.68
N ASP A 44 7.28 -2.52 0.54
CA ASP A 44 8.10 -2.86 1.70
C ASP A 44 9.28 -1.89 1.95
N LEU A 45 9.01 -0.60 1.78
CA LEU A 45 9.99 0.46 1.99
C LEU A 45 9.69 1.15 3.32
N LEU A 46 10.65 1.13 4.25
CA LEU A 46 10.50 1.82 5.54
C LEU A 46 10.27 3.31 5.34
N TRP A 47 9.09 3.77 5.77
CA TRP A 47 8.71 5.18 5.79
C TRP A 47 8.88 5.76 7.19
N TYR A 48 9.68 6.83 7.26
CA TYR A 48 9.92 7.66 8.44
C TYR A 48 9.20 9.01 8.29
N PRO A 49 8.07 9.24 8.97
CA PRO A 49 7.36 10.51 8.91
C PRO A 49 7.93 11.59 9.83
N VAL A 50 8.77 11.24 10.82
CA VAL A 50 9.26 12.17 11.84
C VAL A 50 10.79 12.18 11.89
N GLU A 51 11.39 13.32 11.57
CA GLU A 51 12.83 13.53 11.74
C GLU A 51 13.19 13.57 13.24
N GLY A 52 14.34 12.99 13.57
CA GLY A 52 14.88 12.81 14.91
C GLY A 52 14.46 11.51 15.61
N ASN A 53 13.45 10.79 15.10
CA ASN A 53 12.87 9.64 15.81
C ASN A 53 12.71 8.37 14.94
N PRO A 54 13.75 7.53 14.83
CA PRO A 54 13.75 6.35 13.96
C PRO A 54 12.86 5.21 14.46
N SER A 55 12.30 5.27 15.68
CA SER A 55 11.32 4.27 16.13
C SER A 55 9.93 4.51 15.54
N ILE A 56 9.66 5.72 15.04
CA ILE A 56 8.42 6.05 14.34
C ILE A 56 8.64 5.73 12.86
N CYS A 57 8.30 4.50 12.48
CA CYS A 57 8.31 4.09 11.08
C CYS A 57 7.33 2.94 10.81
N ARG A 58 6.97 2.79 9.54
CA ARG A 58 6.27 1.63 9.00
C ARG A 58 6.74 1.36 7.59
N ALA A 59 6.81 0.08 7.20
CA ALA A 59 6.90 -0.34 5.81
C ALA A 59 5.50 -0.81 5.37
N PRO A 60 4.78 -0.03 4.56
CA PRO A 60 3.59 -0.53 3.88
C PRO A 60 3.97 -1.53 2.80
N ASP A 61 3.16 -2.57 2.64
CA ASP A 61 3.35 -3.57 1.58
C ASP A 61 3.38 -2.94 0.19
N THR A 62 2.57 -1.90 -0.03
CA THR A 62 2.73 -1.01 -1.17
C THR A 62 2.40 0.42 -0.77
N LEU A 63 3.20 1.37 -1.24
CA LEU A 63 2.96 2.80 -1.09
C LEU A 63 3.00 3.50 -2.46
N VAL A 64 2.15 4.50 -2.62
CA VAL A 64 2.11 5.39 -3.79
C VAL A 64 2.26 6.83 -3.30
N VAL A 65 3.22 7.53 -3.88
CA VAL A 65 3.51 8.93 -3.56
C VAL A 65 3.41 9.78 -4.81
N PHE A 66 2.40 10.64 -4.85
CA PHE A 66 2.23 11.68 -5.86
C PHE A 66 3.08 12.90 -5.53
N GLY A 67 3.64 13.52 -6.57
CA GLY A 67 4.54 14.67 -6.46
C GLY A 67 6.00 14.32 -6.16
N ARG A 68 6.37 13.02 -6.16
CA ARG A 68 7.74 12.56 -5.91
C ARG A 68 8.32 11.83 -7.12
N PRO A 69 9.60 12.07 -7.46
CA PRO A 69 10.23 11.40 -8.57
C PRO A 69 10.42 9.91 -8.28
N LYS A 70 10.44 9.13 -9.37
CA LYS A 70 10.94 7.75 -9.36
C LYS A 70 12.43 7.74 -8.97
N GLY A 71 12.88 6.61 -8.40
CA GLY A 71 14.26 6.42 -8.00
C GLY A 71 14.38 5.38 -6.89
N GLU A 72 15.54 4.74 -6.80
CA GLU A 72 15.86 3.81 -5.72
C GLU A 72 16.08 4.56 -4.41
N ARG A 73 15.63 3.95 -3.31
CA ARG A 73 15.75 4.49 -1.95
C ARG A 73 15.94 3.32 -0.99
N GLY A 74 16.80 3.49 0.01
CA GLY A 74 16.89 2.54 1.12
C GLY A 74 15.77 2.73 2.16
N SER A 75 15.26 3.95 2.31
CA SER A 75 14.08 4.27 3.12
C SER A 75 13.38 5.52 2.57
N TYR A 76 12.10 5.69 2.88
CA TYR A 76 11.36 6.91 2.57
C TYR A 76 11.37 7.84 3.79
N ARG A 77 12.31 8.78 3.82
CA ARG A 77 12.44 9.77 4.89
C ARG A 77 11.70 11.03 4.50
N GLN A 78 10.56 11.31 5.13
CA GLN A 78 9.62 12.32 4.64
C GLN A 78 10.21 13.74 4.55
N TRP A 79 11.17 14.09 5.41
CA TRP A 79 11.87 15.39 5.36
C TRP A 79 12.86 15.50 4.19
N GLU A 80 13.35 14.39 3.64
CA GLU A 80 14.15 14.33 2.40
C GLU A 80 13.24 14.32 1.15
N GLU A 81 11.91 14.24 1.34
CA GLU A 81 10.91 14.08 0.28
C GLU A 81 9.92 15.26 0.24
N ASP A 82 10.42 16.47 0.46
CA ASP A 82 9.65 17.73 0.48
C ASP A 82 8.48 17.73 1.49
N GLY A 83 8.57 16.91 2.53
CA GLY A 83 7.52 16.78 3.54
C GLY A 83 6.30 15.98 3.07
N ILE A 84 6.36 15.37 1.88
CA ILE A 84 5.22 14.66 1.28
C ILE A 84 5.12 13.25 1.86
N ALA A 85 3.99 12.93 2.49
CA ALA A 85 3.67 11.57 2.92
C ALA A 85 3.16 10.72 1.75
N PRO A 86 3.31 9.38 1.79
CA PRO A 86 2.54 8.49 0.91
C PRO A 86 1.04 8.76 1.01
N GLN A 87 0.39 8.99 -0.13
CA GLN A 87 -1.04 9.27 -0.16
C GLN A 87 -1.89 8.01 -0.26
N VAL A 88 -1.37 6.94 -0.89
CA VAL A 88 -2.09 5.66 -0.95
C VAL A 88 -1.20 4.56 -0.43
N VAL A 89 -1.74 3.71 0.45
CA VAL A 89 -1.05 2.53 0.98
C VAL A 89 -1.92 1.29 0.89
N PHE A 90 -1.26 0.15 0.68
CA PHE A 90 -1.86 -1.18 0.75
C PHE A 90 -1.18 -2.00 1.84
N GLU A 91 -1.98 -2.82 2.54
CA GLU A 91 -1.54 -3.86 3.45
C GLU A 91 -2.17 -5.19 3.06
N ILE A 92 -1.37 -6.26 3.01
CA ILE A 92 -1.78 -7.61 2.70
C ILE A 92 -1.53 -8.47 3.93
N TRP A 93 -2.59 -8.92 4.56
CA TRP A 93 -2.48 -9.66 5.81
C TRP A 93 -2.02 -11.10 5.59
N SER A 94 -1.31 -11.62 6.59
CA SER A 94 -0.98 -13.02 6.75
C SER A 94 -1.71 -13.61 7.97
N PRO A 95 -1.72 -14.95 8.14
CA PRO A 95 -2.34 -15.59 9.29
C PRO A 95 -1.75 -15.19 10.66
N SER A 96 -0.55 -14.62 10.72
CA SER A 96 0.07 -14.16 11.96
C SER A 96 -0.46 -12.80 12.42
N ASN A 97 -1.02 -11.99 11.51
CA ASN A 97 -1.43 -10.64 11.84
C ASN A 97 -2.66 -10.65 12.74
N HIS A 98 -2.55 -9.94 13.85
CA HIS A 98 -3.59 -9.85 14.86
C HIS A 98 -4.38 -8.55 14.71
N PHE A 99 -5.53 -8.49 15.39
CA PHE A 99 -6.36 -7.30 15.43
C PHE A 99 -5.59 -6.03 15.85
N GLN A 100 -4.67 -6.16 16.80
CA GLN A 100 -3.83 -5.05 17.26
C GLN A 100 -2.96 -4.50 16.12
N ASP A 101 -2.38 -5.35 15.28
CA ASP A 101 -1.57 -4.93 14.13
C ASP A 101 -2.40 -4.10 13.15
N LYS A 102 -3.62 -4.58 12.85
CA LYS A 102 -4.56 -3.87 11.96
C LYS A 102 -4.94 -2.49 12.50
N LEU A 103 -5.18 -2.39 13.81
CA LEU A 103 -5.52 -1.14 14.49
C LEU A 103 -4.33 -0.16 14.53
N ASP A 104 -3.13 -0.65 14.86
CA ASP A 104 -1.91 0.17 14.91
C ASP A 104 -1.58 0.75 13.53
N ARG A 105 -1.79 -0.03 12.46
CA ARG A 105 -1.62 0.41 11.07
C ARG A 105 -2.59 1.52 10.72
N LEU A 106 -3.88 1.32 11.01
CA LEU A 106 -4.90 2.36 10.77
C LEU A 106 -4.60 3.66 11.53
N HIS A 107 -4.22 3.58 12.80
CA HIS A 107 -3.84 4.76 13.59
C HIS A 107 -2.62 5.46 13.00
N PHE A 108 -1.57 4.72 12.65
CA PHE A 108 -0.36 5.29 12.05
C PHE A 108 -0.69 6.02 10.73
N TYR A 109 -1.43 5.39 9.82
CA TYR A 109 -1.79 6.00 8.54
C TYR A 109 -2.73 7.19 8.69
N THR A 110 -3.63 7.15 9.68
CA THR A 110 -4.48 8.28 10.03
C THR A 110 -3.65 9.47 10.49
N GLN A 111 -2.71 9.24 11.41
CA GLN A 111 -1.86 10.26 12.00
C GLN A 111 -0.90 10.91 10.98
N TYR A 112 -0.36 10.14 10.04
CA TYR A 112 0.71 10.61 9.15
C TYR A 112 0.26 10.97 7.73
N GLY A 113 -1.05 11.18 7.52
CA GLY A 113 -1.55 11.88 6.34
C GLY A 113 -1.82 11.00 5.11
N VAL A 114 -1.92 9.68 5.25
CA VAL A 114 -2.40 8.79 4.18
C VAL A 114 -3.81 9.18 3.78
N GLN A 115 -4.09 9.28 2.48
CA GLN A 115 -5.39 9.69 1.94
C GLN A 115 -6.31 8.51 1.63
N GLU A 116 -5.73 7.40 1.16
CA GLU A 116 -6.43 6.14 0.90
C GLU A 116 -5.64 4.98 1.48
N TYR A 117 -6.31 4.11 2.23
CA TYR A 117 -5.71 2.93 2.82
C TYR A 117 -6.56 1.72 2.47
N TYR A 118 -5.95 0.74 1.80
CA TYR A 118 -6.59 -0.51 1.42
C TYR A 118 -5.92 -1.67 2.13
N ALA A 119 -6.71 -2.58 2.70
CA ALA A 119 -6.19 -3.74 3.41
C ALA A 119 -6.92 -5.00 2.92
N TYR A 120 -6.17 -6.06 2.62
CA TYR A 120 -6.73 -7.30 2.10
C TYR A 120 -6.13 -8.52 2.79
N ASP A 121 -6.99 -9.42 3.27
CA ASP A 121 -6.60 -10.75 3.75
C ASP A 121 -6.89 -11.79 2.66
N PRO A 122 -5.87 -12.28 1.93
CA PRO A 122 -6.05 -13.20 0.82
C PRO A 122 -6.26 -14.65 1.27
N GLU A 123 -6.24 -14.98 2.56
CA GLU A 123 -6.50 -16.34 3.02
C GLU A 123 -7.92 -16.77 2.63
N PRO A 124 -8.13 -17.90 1.91
CA PRO A 124 -9.47 -18.32 1.49
C PRO A 124 -10.52 -18.42 2.59
N ALA A 125 -10.11 -18.68 3.84
CA ALA A 125 -11.02 -18.70 4.98
C ALA A 125 -11.55 -17.31 5.38
N TYR A 126 -10.83 -16.24 5.02
CA TYR A 126 -11.17 -14.86 5.33
C TYR A 126 -11.61 -14.08 4.08
N ASN A 127 -10.79 -14.06 3.02
CA ASN A 127 -11.02 -13.29 1.79
C ASN A 127 -11.61 -11.90 2.12
N ASP A 128 -10.95 -11.16 3.00
CA ASP A 128 -11.50 -9.97 3.65
C ASP A 128 -10.87 -8.70 3.08
N LEU A 129 -11.71 -7.81 2.55
CA LEU A 129 -11.29 -6.55 1.96
C LEU A 129 -11.84 -5.39 2.78
N SER A 130 -10.93 -4.53 3.24
CA SER A 130 -11.27 -3.27 3.89
C SER A 130 -10.64 -2.10 3.14
N GLY A 131 -11.34 -0.98 3.08
CA GLY A 131 -10.81 0.26 2.55
C GLY A 131 -11.19 1.43 3.42
N PHE A 132 -10.33 2.43 3.46
CA PHE A 132 -10.51 3.66 4.22
C PHE A 132 -10.15 4.86 3.36
N GLN A 133 -10.96 5.90 3.44
CA GLN A 133 -10.71 7.17 2.77
C GLN A 133 -10.59 8.29 3.81
N ARG A 134 -9.65 9.20 3.60
CA ARG A 134 -9.50 10.36 4.47
C ARG A 134 -10.67 11.31 4.32
N VAL A 135 -11.27 11.66 5.45
CA VAL A 135 -12.26 12.73 5.58
C VAL A 135 -11.82 13.62 6.74
N GLY A 136 -11.37 14.83 6.42
CA GLY A 136 -10.71 15.70 7.40
C GLY A 136 -9.39 15.09 7.88
N ASP A 137 -9.28 14.87 9.19
CA ASP A 137 -8.11 14.31 9.86
C ASP A 137 -8.18 12.79 10.08
N GLN A 138 -9.30 12.15 9.76
CA GLN A 138 -9.54 10.72 10.01
C GLN A 138 -9.55 9.90 8.72
N LEU A 139 -9.08 8.64 8.80
CA LEU A 139 -9.39 7.61 7.81
C LEU A 139 -10.71 6.94 8.20
N LEU A 140 -11.75 7.14 7.40
CA LEU A 140 -13.07 6.54 7.63
C LEU A 140 -13.26 5.31 6.74
N PRO A 141 -13.94 4.25 7.23
CA PRO A 141 -14.18 3.06 6.44
C PRO A 141 -15.07 3.38 5.22
N ILE A 142 -14.71 2.78 4.09
CA ILE A 142 -15.52 2.78 2.87
C ILE A 142 -16.60 1.72 3.04
N ALA A 143 -17.86 2.13 2.99
CA ALA A 143 -18.99 1.25 3.31
C ALA A 143 -19.20 0.10 2.30
N GLU A 144 -18.91 0.34 1.02
CA GLU A 144 -19.04 -0.64 -0.05
C GLU A 144 -17.75 -0.67 -0.88
N MET A 145 -16.97 -1.74 -0.71
CA MET A 145 -15.72 -1.93 -1.43
C MET A 145 -15.92 -2.62 -2.78
N HIS A 146 -16.99 -3.41 -2.94
CA HIS A 146 -17.27 -4.03 -4.23
C HIS A 146 -17.69 -2.96 -5.25
N GLY A 147 -16.90 -2.83 -6.31
CA GLY A 147 -17.09 -1.80 -7.33
C GLY A 147 -16.50 -0.44 -6.96
N TRP A 148 -15.86 -0.29 -5.80
CA TRP A 148 -15.18 0.94 -5.40
C TRP A 148 -14.13 1.34 -6.44
N VAL A 149 -14.07 2.62 -6.79
CA VAL A 149 -13.04 3.20 -7.66
C VAL A 149 -12.23 4.18 -6.84
N SER A 150 -10.94 3.89 -6.67
CA SER A 150 -10.00 4.76 -5.96
C SER A 150 -9.96 6.15 -6.62
N PRO A 151 -10.26 7.24 -5.89
CA PRO A 151 -10.18 8.60 -6.43
C PRO A 151 -8.77 9.02 -6.87
N LEU A 152 -7.72 8.57 -6.15
CA LEU A 152 -6.33 8.92 -6.47
C LEU A 152 -5.71 8.00 -7.54
N LEU A 153 -6.05 6.71 -7.54
CA LEU A 153 -5.44 5.72 -8.44
C LEU A 153 -6.28 5.47 -9.70
N GLY A 154 -7.59 5.71 -9.64
CA GLY A 154 -8.55 5.36 -10.69
C GLY A 154 -8.76 3.84 -10.87
N ILE A 155 -8.19 3.01 -9.99
CA ILE A 155 -8.35 1.55 -10.05
C ILE A 155 -9.68 1.14 -9.42
N ARG A 156 -10.30 0.10 -9.97
CA ARG A 156 -11.57 -0.45 -9.49
C ARG A 156 -11.36 -1.77 -8.76
N PHE A 157 -11.98 -1.89 -7.59
CA PHE A 157 -11.98 -3.08 -6.74
C PHE A 157 -13.21 -3.94 -7.07
N VAL A 158 -13.01 -5.23 -7.29
CA VAL A 158 -14.09 -6.21 -7.45
C VAL A 158 -13.84 -7.32 -6.46
N HIS A 159 -14.59 -7.29 -5.37
CA HIS A 159 -14.51 -8.34 -4.36
C HIS A 159 -15.46 -9.47 -4.74
N THR A 160 -14.90 -10.62 -5.11
CA THR A 160 -15.65 -11.83 -5.46
C THR A 160 -15.75 -12.78 -4.26
N PRO A 161 -16.61 -13.81 -4.29
CA PRO A 161 -16.69 -14.77 -3.19
C PRO A 161 -15.39 -15.51 -2.87
N THR A 162 -14.45 -15.59 -3.81
CA THR A 162 -13.21 -16.36 -3.67
C THR A 162 -11.94 -15.53 -3.67
N THR A 163 -11.97 -14.30 -4.16
CA THR A 163 -10.78 -13.43 -4.27
C THR A 163 -11.15 -11.97 -4.51
N LEU A 164 -10.21 -11.07 -4.26
CA LEU A 164 -10.17 -9.75 -4.86
C LEU A 164 -9.74 -9.82 -6.34
N GLU A 165 -10.30 -8.94 -7.16
CA GLU A 165 -9.79 -8.58 -8.48
C GLU A 165 -9.64 -7.04 -8.55
N LEU A 166 -8.55 -6.58 -9.18
CA LEU A 166 -8.28 -5.17 -9.37
C LEU A 166 -8.26 -4.85 -10.86
N TYR A 167 -8.87 -3.73 -11.23
CA TYR A 167 -8.96 -3.28 -12.61
C TYR A 167 -8.36 -1.89 -12.76
N ARG A 168 -7.60 -1.70 -13.82
CA ARG A 168 -7.05 -0.41 -14.25
C ARG A 168 -8.18 0.54 -14.69
N PRO A 169 -7.90 1.85 -14.80
CA PRO A 169 -8.88 2.82 -15.33
C PRO A 169 -9.40 2.49 -16.74
N ASP A 170 -8.61 1.77 -17.55
CA ASP A 170 -8.98 1.34 -18.90
C ASP A 170 -9.77 0.01 -18.92
N GLY A 171 -10.12 -0.54 -17.76
CA GLY A 171 -10.89 -1.77 -17.62
C GLY A 171 -10.08 -3.06 -17.74
N ARG A 172 -8.76 -2.99 -17.99
CA ARG A 172 -7.91 -4.20 -17.97
C ARG A 172 -7.65 -4.66 -16.53
N PRO A 173 -7.61 -5.98 -16.26
CA PRO A 173 -7.28 -6.49 -14.94
C PRO A 173 -5.82 -6.21 -14.58
N PHE A 174 -5.54 -6.21 -13.29
CA PHE A 174 -4.19 -6.37 -12.75
C PHE A 174 -3.76 -7.81 -13.02
N LEU A 175 -2.57 -7.98 -13.58
CA LEU A 175 -2.05 -9.30 -13.96
C LEU A 175 -0.65 -9.49 -13.39
N SER A 176 -0.37 -10.70 -12.93
CA SER A 176 0.99 -11.14 -12.67
C SER A 176 1.77 -11.29 -13.98
N HIS A 177 3.09 -11.32 -13.89
CA HIS A 177 3.92 -11.52 -15.09
C HIS A 177 3.58 -12.84 -15.81
N GLN A 178 3.21 -13.90 -15.08
CA GLN A 178 2.83 -15.18 -15.67
C GLN A 178 1.50 -15.14 -16.43
N GLU A 179 0.57 -14.26 -16.03
CA GLU A 179 -0.72 -14.09 -16.71
C GLU A 179 -0.61 -13.20 -17.95
N LEU A 180 0.42 -12.34 -18.04
CA LEU A 180 0.68 -11.53 -19.23
C LEU A 180 1.19 -12.35 -20.43
N GLU A 181 1.77 -13.52 -20.17
CA GLU A 181 2.35 -14.41 -21.19
C GLU A 181 1.35 -15.47 -21.71
N GLN A 182 0.09 -15.41 -21.27
CA GLN A 182 -1.00 -16.31 -21.70
C GLN A 182 -1.92 -15.60 -22.70
#